data_AF-A0A8R1DSV0-F1
#
_entry.id   AF-A0A8R1DSV0-F1
#
_cell.length_a   1.000
_cell.length_b   1.000
_cell.length_c   1.000
_cell.angle_alpha   90.00
_cell.angle_beta   90.00
_cell.angle_gamma   90.00
#
_symmetry.space_group_name_H-M   'P 1'
#
loop_
_entity.id
_entity.type
_entity.pdbx_description
1 polymer ?
#
loop_
_entity_poly.entity_id
_entity_poly.type
_entity_poly.pdbx_seq_one_letter_code
_entity_poly.pdbx_strand_id
1 'polypeptide(L)'
;MESSIDLRLKAYRFIAYCSVGFSITAAVSLCLTLPLIFSYVENTKTQLTRESSYCRSSVQDMWSEMNNVNVVHLNRTARQAGYSSGGAADAGAGAGAPGSDGNPGTAGPPGNPGGEGEKGICPKYCAIDGGIFFEDGTRR
;
A
#
# COMPACT_ATOMS: atom_id res chain seq x y z
N MET A 1 -28.89 -52.25 -53.31
CA MET A 1 -27.69 -51.42 -53.45
C MET A 1 -28.17 -49.98 -53.29
N GLU A 2 -28.06 -49.42 -52.08
CA GLU A 2 -28.46 -48.02 -51.81
C GLU A 2 -27.58 -47.10 -52.67
N SER A 3 -28.19 -46.17 -53.41
CA SER A 3 -27.44 -45.33 -54.34
C SER A 3 -26.58 -44.31 -53.57
N SER A 4 -25.40 -43.99 -54.10
CA SER A 4 -24.45 -43.06 -53.44
C SER A 4 -25.03 -41.66 -53.22
N ILE A 5 -26.06 -41.28 -53.98
CA ILE A 5 -26.76 -39.99 -53.89
C ILE A 5 -27.67 -39.95 -52.65
N ASP A 6 -28.33 -41.06 -52.31
CA ASP A 6 -29.24 -41.14 -51.16
C ASP A 6 -28.49 -41.04 -49.83
N LEU A 7 -27.27 -41.63 -49.76
CA LEU A 7 -26.39 -41.51 -48.60
C LEU A 7 -25.93 -40.05 -48.41
N ARG A 8 -25.61 -39.35 -49.50
CA ARG A 8 -25.20 -37.94 -49.47
C ARG A 8 -26.35 -37.05 -49.02
N LEU A 9 -27.58 -37.28 -49.49
CA LEU A 9 -28.76 -36.52 -49.07
C LEU A 9 -29.05 -36.69 -47.57
N LYS A 10 -28.94 -37.91 -47.03
CA LYS A 10 -29.06 -38.20 -45.58
C LYS A 10 -27.95 -37.49 -44.79
N ALA A 11 -26.71 -37.51 -45.28
CA ALA A 11 -25.59 -36.83 -44.65
C ALA A 11 -25.74 -35.30 -44.66
N TYR A 12 -26.18 -34.70 -45.77
CA TYR A 12 -26.43 -33.25 -45.84
C TYR A 12 -27.55 -32.80 -44.91
N ARG A 13 -28.62 -33.61 -44.75
CA ARG A 13 -29.66 -33.35 -43.75
C ARG A 13 -29.11 -33.36 -42.32
N PHE A 14 -28.24 -34.31 -41.99
CA PHE A 14 -27.59 -34.35 -40.67
C PHE A 14 -26.72 -33.12 -40.41
N ILE A 15 -25.88 -32.73 -41.39
CA ILE A 15 -25.03 -31.55 -41.28
C ILE A 15 -25.87 -30.27 -41.10
N ALA A 16 -26.97 -30.14 -41.84
CA ALA A 16 -27.88 -29.02 -41.71
C ALA A 16 -28.52 -28.96 -40.31
N TYR A 17 -28.99 -30.09 -39.77
CA TYR A 17 -29.55 -30.14 -38.41
C TYR A 17 -28.52 -29.81 -37.33
N CYS A 18 -27.29 -30.33 -37.45
CA CYS A 18 -26.21 -30.02 -36.53
C CYS A 18 -25.83 -28.53 -36.56
N SER A 19 -25.75 -27.94 -37.75
CA SER A 19 -25.46 -26.51 -37.91
C SER A 19 -26.53 -25.62 -37.27
N VAL A 20 -27.80 -25.92 -37.50
CA VAL A 20 -28.92 -25.20 -36.90
C VAL A 20 -28.93 -25.37 -35.38
N GLY A 21 -28.72 -26.59 -34.87
CA GLY A 21 -28.64 -26.87 -33.44
C GLY A 21 -27.49 -26.15 -32.74
N PHE A 22 -26.32 -26.05 -33.37
CA PHE A 22 -25.18 -25.31 -32.85
C PHE A 22 -25.47 -23.81 -32.79
N SER A 23 -26.08 -23.25 -33.84
CA SER A 23 -26.49 -21.84 -33.87
C SER A 23 -27.49 -21.52 -32.75
N ILE A 24 -28.49 -22.37 -32.53
CA ILE A 24 -29.47 -22.21 -31.44
C ILE A 24 -28.77 -22.26 -30.08
N THR A 25 -27.87 -23.22 -29.87
CA THR A 25 -27.11 -23.32 -28.61
C THR A 25 -26.27 -22.07 -28.34
N ALA A 26 -25.62 -21.52 -29.37
CA ALA A 26 -24.84 -20.29 -29.27
C ALA A 26 -25.71 -19.05 -29.01
N ALA A 27 -26.89 -18.96 -29.63
CA ALA A 27 -27.83 -17.89 -29.36
C ALA A 27 -28.35 -17.94 -27.92
N VAL A 28 -28.71 -19.13 -27.42
CA VAL A 28 -29.16 -19.31 -26.03
C VAL A 28 -28.06 -18.98 -25.04
N SER A 29 -26.81 -19.41 -25.29
CA SER A 29 -25.69 -19.07 -24.39
C SER A 29 -25.45 -17.56 -24.34
N LEU A 30 -25.59 -16.85 -25.47
CA LEU A 30 -25.52 -15.39 -25.51
C LEU A 30 -26.69 -14.73 -24.75
N CYS A 31 -27.91 -15.24 -24.94
CA CYS A 31 -29.10 -14.76 -24.23
C CYS A 31 -29.01 -14.93 -22.72
N LEU A 32 -28.26 -15.92 -22.22
CA LEU A 32 -28.02 -16.11 -20.78
C LEU A 32 -26.82 -15.30 -20.27
N THR A 33 -25.74 -15.20 -21.04
CA THR A 33 -24.54 -14.45 -20.62
C THR A 33 -24.77 -12.94 -20.58
N LEU A 34 -25.56 -12.38 -21.50
CA LEU A 34 -25.87 -10.94 -21.50
C LEU A 34 -26.53 -10.45 -20.19
N PRO A 35 -27.67 -11.01 -19.72
CA PRO A 35 -28.30 -10.56 -18.48
C PRO A 35 -27.43 -10.83 -17.24
N LEU A 36 -26.66 -11.92 -17.23
CA LEU A 36 -25.70 -12.20 -16.16
C LEU A 36 -24.60 -11.12 -16.10
N ILE A 37 -24.06 -10.71 -17.25
CA ILE A 37 -23.07 -9.63 -17.32
C ILE A 37 -23.66 -8.30 -16.86
N PHE A 38 -24.90 -7.96 -17.25
CA PHE A 38 -25.54 -6.72 -16.78
C PHE A 38 -25.72 -6.72 -15.27
N SER A 39 -26.22 -7.81 -14.68
CA SER A 39 -26.37 -7.94 -13.23
C SER A 39 -25.02 -7.93 -12.50
N TYR A 40 -24.00 -8.58 -13.08
CA TYR A 40 -22.64 -8.57 -12.56
C TYR A 40 -22.05 -7.16 -12.56
N VAL A 41 -22.14 -6.44 -13.68
CA VAL A 41 -21.64 -5.07 -13.82
C VAL A 41 -22.37 -4.11 -12.87
N GLU A 42 -23.68 -4.26 -12.69
CA GLU A 42 -24.42 -3.47 -11.70
C GLU A 42 -23.90 -3.71 -10.28
N ASN A 43 -23.66 -4.98 -9.91
CA ASN A 43 -23.07 -5.31 -8.61
C ASN A 43 -21.63 -4.80 -8.46
N THR A 44 -20.76 -5.01 -9.44
CA THR A 44 -19.35 -4.55 -9.42
C THR A 44 -19.24 -3.02 -9.43
N LYS A 45 -20.16 -2.31 -10.10
CA LYS A 45 -20.22 -0.84 -10.06
C LYS A 45 -20.44 -0.32 -8.65
N THR A 46 -21.30 -0.97 -7.84
CA THR A 46 -21.52 -0.54 -6.45
C THR A 46 -20.28 -0.75 -5.58
N GLN A 47 -19.53 -1.84 -5.81
CA GLN A 47 -18.28 -2.11 -5.12
C GLN A 47 -17.22 -1.07 -5.47
N LEU A 48 -16.98 -0.85 -6.77
CA LEU A 48 -15.99 0.13 -7.26
C LEU A 48 -16.32 1.58 -6.85
N THR A 49 -17.60 1.94 -6.78
CA THR A 49 -18.02 3.27 -6.32
C THR A 49 -17.70 3.47 -4.83
N ARG A 50 -17.80 2.41 -4.03
CA ARG A 50 -17.47 2.45 -2.60
C ARG A 50 -15.95 2.59 -2.41
N GLU A 51 -15.16 1.86 -3.18
CA GLU A 51 -13.69 1.97 -3.15
C GLU A 51 -13.21 3.34 -3.64
N SER A 52 -13.81 3.90 -4.69
CA SER A 52 -13.45 5.24 -5.18
C SER A 52 -13.77 6.34 -4.17
N SER A 53 -14.91 6.22 -3.48
CA SER A 53 -15.31 7.17 -2.42
C SER A 53 -14.40 7.10 -1.20
N TYR A 54 -13.96 5.89 -0.82
CA TYR A 54 -13.03 5.68 0.29
C TYR A 54 -11.66 6.30 -0.01
N CYS A 55 -11.16 6.11 -1.25
CA CYS A 55 -9.92 6.74 -1.72
C CYS A 55 -10.01 8.27 -1.64
N ARG A 56 -11.14 8.86 -2.08
CA ARG A 56 -11.35 10.31 -2.01
C ARG A 56 -11.30 10.84 -0.56
N SER A 57 -11.93 10.15 0.39
CA SER A 57 -11.89 10.55 1.81
C SER A 57 -10.48 10.41 2.39
N SER A 58 -9.80 9.28 2.13
CA SER A 58 -8.45 9.03 2.64
C SER A 58 -7.43 10.06 2.16
N VAL A 59 -7.50 10.48 0.89
CA VAL A 59 -6.63 11.55 0.35
C VAL A 59 -6.94 12.90 1.00
N GLN A 60 -8.21 13.20 1.26
CA GLN A 60 -8.61 14.43 1.96
C GLN A 60 -8.13 14.45 3.41
N ASP A 61 -8.22 13.32 4.10
CA ASP A 61 -7.80 13.17 5.49
C ASP A 61 -6.28 13.35 5.61
N MET A 62 -5.50 12.68 4.75
CA MET A 62 -4.03 12.87 4.69
C MET A 62 -3.63 14.32 4.36
N TRP A 63 -4.33 14.95 3.41
CA TRP A 63 -4.05 16.34 3.05
C TRP A 63 -4.40 17.31 4.17
N SER A 64 -5.45 17.03 4.94
CA SER A 64 -5.85 17.83 6.09
C SER A 64 -4.80 17.82 7.21
N GLU A 65 -4.12 16.69 7.42
CA GLU A 65 -3.02 16.58 8.39
C GLU A 65 -1.81 17.41 7.94
N MET A 66 -1.43 17.37 6.66
CA MET A 66 -0.31 18.18 6.14
C MET A 66 -0.57 19.68 6.27
N ASN A 67 -1.80 20.12 6.00
CA ASN A 67 -2.16 21.53 6.11
C ASN A 67 -2.25 22.00 7.57
N ASN A 68 -2.55 21.09 8.51
CA ASN A 68 -2.52 21.36 9.95
C ASN A 68 -1.08 21.44 10.51
N VAL A 69 -0.14 20.67 9.93
CA VAL A 69 1.29 20.72 10.31
C VAL A 69 1.99 21.99 9.80
N ASN A 70 1.49 22.65 8.74
CA ASN A 70 2.04 23.92 8.26
C ASN A 70 1.83 25.10 9.23
N VAL A 71 0.91 24.97 10.20
CA VAL A 71 0.72 25.95 11.30
C VAL A 71 1.73 25.73 12.43
N VAL A 72 2.44 24.61 12.42
CA VAL A 72 3.43 24.23 13.42
C VAL A 72 4.82 24.33 12.76
N HIS A 73 5.28 25.56 12.53
CA HIS A 73 6.70 25.86 12.34
C HIS A 73 7.50 25.40 13.59
N LEU A 74 7.85 24.12 13.66
CA LEU A 74 8.71 23.61 14.72
C LEU A 74 10.17 23.93 14.40
N ASN A 75 10.64 24.99 15.04
CA ASN A 75 11.97 25.06 15.63
C ASN A 75 12.28 23.74 16.34
N ARG A 76 13.02 22.87 15.66
CA ARG A 76 13.59 21.64 16.21
C ARG A 76 14.52 21.97 17.38
N THR A 77 14.03 21.89 18.62
CA THR A 77 14.85 22.03 19.84
C THR A 77 15.01 20.67 20.53
N ALA A 78 16.25 20.19 20.59
CA ALA A 78 16.61 18.91 21.22
C ALA A 78 16.76 19.06 22.76
N ARG A 79 16.52 17.96 23.49
CA ARG A 79 16.36 17.91 24.97
C ARG A 79 17.65 18.25 25.74
N GLN A 80 17.53 19.06 26.79
CA GLN A 80 18.55 19.23 27.83
C GLN A 80 18.47 18.08 28.84
N ALA A 81 19.63 17.52 29.22
CA ALA A 81 19.76 16.69 30.42
C ALA A 81 20.89 17.30 31.27
N GLY A 82 20.51 18.11 32.27
CA GLY A 82 21.40 18.60 33.32
C GLY A 82 21.07 17.91 34.64
N TYR A 83 22.07 17.27 35.26
CA TYR A 83 22.01 16.89 36.67
C TYR A 83 23.06 17.73 37.42
N SER A 84 22.60 18.56 38.36
CA SER A 84 23.44 19.20 39.36
C SER A 84 22.67 19.32 40.67
N SER A 85 23.11 18.54 41.66
CA SER A 85 22.94 18.77 43.10
C SER A 85 24.01 17.89 43.76
N GLY A 86 24.92 18.31 44.63
CA GLY A 86 25.00 19.45 45.54
C GLY A 86 25.59 18.88 46.85
N GLY A 87 26.50 19.59 47.54
CA GLY A 87 26.90 19.25 48.91
C GLY A 87 28.34 19.58 49.29
N ALA A 88 28.51 20.47 50.27
CA ALA A 88 29.76 20.95 50.85
C ALA A 88 30.12 20.22 52.16
N ALA A 89 31.42 20.13 52.53
CA ALA A 89 31.94 20.16 53.91
C ALA A 89 33.49 20.11 53.96
N ASP A 90 34.03 20.51 55.10
CA ASP A 90 35.34 21.13 55.37
C ASP A 90 36.35 20.19 56.11
N ALA A 91 37.62 20.64 56.18
CA ALA A 91 38.69 20.38 57.17
C ALA A 91 39.56 19.09 57.23
N GLY A 92 40.90 19.28 57.24
CA GLY A 92 41.83 18.64 58.20
C GLY A 92 42.93 17.67 57.68
N ALA A 93 44.21 17.95 57.99
CA ALA A 93 45.46 17.34 57.46
C ALA A 93 45.91 15.97 58.03
N GLY A 94 46.65 15.17 57.23
CA GLY A 94 47.54 14.08 57.70
C GLY A 94 47.89 12.98 56.68
N ALA A 95 49.20 12.77 56.40
CA ALA A 95 49.85 11.79 55.50
C ALA A 95 49.64 11.97 53.98
N GLY A 96 50.73 12.00 53.20
CA GLY A 96 50.68 12.17 51.74
C GLY A 96 50.05 10.95 51.07
N ALA A 97 48.77 11.06 50.71
CA ALA A 97 48.04 10.04 49.97
C ALA A 97 48.69 9.81 48.59
N PRO A 98 48.60 8.59 48.02
CA PRO A 98 48.89 8.36 46.61
C PRO A 98 48.24 9.46 45.76
N GLY A 99 48.97 9.98 44.77
CA GLY A 99 48.47 11.06 43.91
C GLY A 99 47.08 10.70 43.39
N SER A 100 46.17 11.66 43.44
CA SER A 100 44.79 11.47 42.96
C SER A 100 44.79 10.89 41.56
N ASP A 101 43.90 9.94 41.31
CA ASP A 101 43.67 9.41 39.96
C ASP A 101 43.56 10.56 38.97
N GLY A 102 44.20 10.40 37.81
CA GLY A 102 44.13 11.40 36.75
C GLY A 102 42.67 11.68 36.40
N ASN A 103 42.34 12.95 36.17
CA ASN A 103 40.99 13.32 35.80
C ASN A 103 40.51 12.48 34.60
N PRO A 104 39.23 12.07 34.58
CA PRO A 104 38.64 11.39 33.43
C PRO A 104 38.96 12.14 32.14
N GLY A 105 39.30 11.39 31.09
CA GLY A 105 39.55 11.96 29.77
C GLY A 105 38.37 12.80 29.29
N THR A 106 38.64 13.79 28.45
CA THR A 106 37.58 14.60 27.83
C THR A 106 36.63 13.71 27.04
N ALA A 107 35.34 14.06 27.04
CA ALA A 107 34.35 13.38 26.21
C ALA A 107 34.82 13.32 24.73
N GLY A 108 34.59 12.18 24.08
CA GLY A 108 34.89 12.02 22.67
C GLY A 108 34.07 12.99 21.79
N PRO A 109 34.52 13.27 20.56
CA PRO A 109 33.77 14.11 19.64
C PRO A 109 32.39 13.49 19.34
N PRO A 110 31.36 14.31 19.05
CA PRO A 110 30.08 13.81 18.56
C PRO A 110 30.24 12.92 17.33
N GLY A 111 29.42 11.86 17.25
CA GLY A 111 29.35 11.03 16.05
C GLY A 111 28.87 11.83 14.84
N ASN A 112 29.18 11.35 13.63
CA ASN A 112 28.71 11.97 12.40
C ASN A 112 27.17 11.96 12.33
N PRO A 113 26.55 12.99 11.74
CA PRO A 113 25.13 12.96 11.42
C PRO A 113 24.78 11.71 10.61
N GLY A 114 23.61 11.11 10.89
CA GLY A 114 23.06 10.07 10.02
C GLY A 114 22.76 10.61 8.62
N GLY A 115 22.69 9.71 7.64
CA GLY A 115 22.30 10.07 6.27
C GLY A 115 20.86 10.62 6.20
N GLU A 116 20.55 11.29 5.09
CA GLU A 116 19.17 11.72 4.81
C GLU A 116 18.23 10.51 4.73
N GLY A 117 17.01 10.66 5.25
CA GLY A 117 15.97 9.65 5.11
C GLY A 117 15.47 9.56 3.67
N GLU A 118 14.99 8.38 3.27
CA GLU A 118 14.36 8.17 1.98
C GLU A 118 13.18 9.13 1.76
N LYS A 119 12.98 9.59 0.52
CA LYS A 119 11.83 10.44 0.18
C LYS A 119 10.54 9.67 0.43
N GLY A 120 9.61 10.29 1.17
CA GLY A 120 8.26 9.77 1.33
C GLY A 120 7.55 9.65 -0.02
N ILE A 121 6.96 8.50 -0.30
CA ILE A 121 6.20 8.25 -1.53
C ILE A 121 4.74 8.67 -1.31
N CYS A 122 4.12 9.34 -2.30
CA CYS A 122 2.68 9.59 -2.31
C CYS A 122 1.99 8.52 -3.16
N PRO A 123 1.10 7.68 -2.60
CA PRO A 123 0.41 6.65 -3.38
C PRO A 123 -0.64 7.27 -4.33
N LYS A 124 -0.73 6.73 -5.55
CA LYS A 124 -1.72 7.12 -6.57
C LYS A 124 -3.06 6.37 -6.42
N TYR A 125 -3.05 5.23 -5.72
CA TYR A 125 -4.23 4.40 -5.46
C TYR A 125 -4.14 3.77 -4.06
N CYS A 126 -5.23 3.85 -3.29
CA CYS A 126 -5.37 3.20 -1.99
C CYS A 126 -6.31 1.98 -2.16
N ALA A 127 -5.78 0.77 -1.98
CA ALA A 127 -6.60 -0.45 -1.90
C ALA A 127 -7.11 -0.62 -0.46
N ILE A 128 -8.34 -1.10 -0.27
CA ILE A 128 -8.93 -1.34 1.06
C ILE A 128 -8.09 -2.35 1.87
N ASP A 129 -7.33 -3.22 1.20
CA ASP A 129 -6.42 -4.19 1.81
C ASP A 129 -5.09 -3.57 2.31
N GLY A 130 -4.89 -2.25 2.21
CA GLY A 130 -3.66 -1.57 2.65
C GLY A 130 -2.47 -1.73 1.71
N GLY A 131 -2.68 -2.26 0.51
CA GLY A 131 -1.63 -2.45 -0.51
C GLY A 131 -1.25 -1.14 -1.21
N ILE A 132 0.04 -0.84 -1.26
CA ILE A 132 0.59 0.32 -1.97
C ILE A 132 1.03 -0.14 -3.36
N PHE A 133 0.35 0.33 -4.40
CA PHE A 133 0.73 0.08 -5.78
C PHE A 133 1.33 1.34 -6.39
N PHE A 134 2.55 1.20 -6.89
CA PHE A 134 3.34 2.27 -7.44
C PHE A 134 3.13 2.35 -8.95
N GLU A 135 3.42 3.50 -9.56
CA GLU A 135 3.23 3.74 -11.01
C GLU A 135 4.14 2.84 -11.88
N ASP A 136 5.16 2.23 -11.27
CA ASP A 136 6.05 1.23 -11.86
C ASP A 136 5.51 -0.22 -11.79
N GLY A 137 4.32 -0.43 -11.23
CA GLY A 137 3.70 -1.75 -11.07
C GLY A 137 4.28 -2.59 -9.93
N THR A 138 5.17 -2.03 -9.10
CA THR A 138 5.70 -2.73 -7.93
C THR A 138 4.71 -2.68 -6.76
N ARG A 139 4.73 -3.73 -5.94
CA ARG A 139 3.94 -3.85 -4.70
C ARG A 139 4.92 -3.89 -3.53
N ARG A 140 4.72 -3.04 -2.52
CA ARG A 140 5.51 -3.06 -1.26
C ARG A 140 4.59 -3.11 -0.05
#